data_AF-A0A975YIV9-F1
#
_entry.id   AF-A0A975YIV9-F1
#
_cell.length_a   1.000
_cell.length_b   1.000
_cell.length_c   1.000
_cell.angle_alpha   90.00
_cell.angle_beta   90.00
_cell.angle_gamma   90.00
#
_symmetry.space_group_name_H-M   'P 1'
#
loop_
_entity.id
_entity.type
_entity.pdbx_description
1 polymer ?
#
loop_
_entity_poly.entity_id
_entity_poly.type
_entity_poly.pdbx_seq_one_letter_code
_entity_poly.pdbx_strand_id
1 'polypeptide(L)'
;MAEFLSSEGTAKAHSPHEAPPNIDPATAAAYWKKTSGLMWLMLAIWFFASFVVRLFGPSLNKIHVFGFPLGFYMAAQGSLIIFVAQLFWFARRQNQIDEEFGVAED
;
A
#
# COMPACT_ATOMS: atom_id res chain seq x y z
N MET A 1 -14.98 -50.44 -10.32
CA MET A 1 -15.13 -49.69 -9.05
C MET A 1 -13.83 -49.60 -8.24
N ALA A 2 -12.79 -50.39 -8.53
CA ALA A 2 -11.47 -50.28 -7.87
C ALA A 2 -10.49 -49.30 -8.56
N GLU A 3 -10.69 -48.95 -9.83
CA GLU A 3 -9.85 -47.94 -10.54
C GLU A 3 -10.23 -46.49 -10.24
N PHE A 4 -11.45 -46.22 -9.77
CA PHE A 4 -11.92 -44.85 -9.48
C PHE A 4 -11.32 -44.29 -8.19
N LEU A 5 -10.87 -45.16 -7.27
CA LEU A 5 -10.21 -44.76 -6.01
C LEU A 5 -8.69 -44.56 -6.15
N SER A 6 -8.09 -44.90 -7.29
CA SER A 6 -6.66 -44.67 -7.55
C SER A 6 -6.39 -43.31 -8.23
N SER A 7 -7.43 -42.62 -8.70
CA SER A 7 -7.33 -41.32 -9.37
C SER A 7 -7.47 -40.11 -8.44
N GLU A 8 -7.78 -40.31 -7.15
CA GLU A 8 -7.83 -39.23 -6.14
C GLU A 8 -6.51 -39.11 -5.34
N GLY A 9 -5.42 -39.63 -5.88
CA GLY A 9 -4.10 -39.66 -5.23
C GLY A 9 -3.17 -38.49 -5.55
N THR A 10 -3.64 -37.44 -6.23
CA THR A 10 -2.79 -36.26 -6.55
C THR A 10 -3.54 -34.94 -6.38
N ALA A 11 -4.42 -34.85 -5.39
CA ALA A 11 -4.63 -33.57 -4.74
C ALA A 11 -3.26 -33.20 -4.13
N LYS A 12 -2.47 -32.39 -4.85
CA LYS A 12 -1.30 -31.71 -4.30
C LYS A 12 -1.81 -31.03 -3.03
N ALA A 13 -1.57 -31.67 -1.89
CA ALA A 13 -1.86 -31.10 -0.60
C ALA A 13 -1.22 -29.72 -0.63
N HIS A 14 -2.05 -28.69 -0.62
CA HIS A 14 -1.58 -27.38 -0.21
C HIS A 14 -1.16 -27.58 1.25
N SER A 15 0.13 -27.88 1.44
CA SER A 15 0.72 -28.11 2.74
C SER A 15 0.32 -26.92 3.62
N PRO A 16 -0.40 -27.13 4.74
CA PRO A 16 -0.92 -26.02 5.54
C PRO A 16 0.16 -25.14 6.17
N HIS A 17 1.44 -25.52 6.04
CA HIS A 17 2.59 -24.79 6.53
C HIS A 17 3.82 -25.18 5.69
N GLU A 18 3.98 -24.59 4.51
CA GLU A 18 5.36 -24.34 4.06
C GLU A 18 5.92 -23.37 5.10
N ALA A 19 6.91 -23.81 5.88
CA ALA A 19 7.56 -22.92 6.84
C ALA A 19 7.99 -21.68 6.04
N PRO A 20 7.71 -20.45 6.54
CA PRO A 20 8.10 -19.26 5.81
C PRO A 20 9.57 -19.43 5.41
N PRO A 21 9.96 -19.06 4.17
CA PRO A 21 11.35 -19.16 3.74
C PRO A 21 12.24 -18.70 4.89
N ASN A 22 13.26 -19.48 5.22
CA ASN A 22 14.14 -19.20 6.34
C ASN A 22 14.91 -17.90 6.06
N ILE A 23 14.25 -16.77 6.31
CA ILE A 23 14.80 -15.44 6.18
C ILE A 23 15.57 -15.20 7.47
N ASP A 24 16.87 -14.96 7.32
CA ASP A 24 17.73 -14.57 8.43
C ASP A 24 17.03 -13.50 9.28
N PRO A 25 16.86 -13.68 10.60
CA PRO A 25 16.12 -12.75 11.45
C PRO A 25 16.61 -11.30 11.32
N ALA A 26 17.87 -11.07 10.97
CA ALA A 26 18.38 -9.73 10.66
C ALA A 26 17.75 -9.13 9.39
N THR A 27 17.62 -9.91 8.31
CA THR A 27 16.95 -9.51 7.07
C THR A 27 15.46 -9.25 7.27
N ALA A 28 14.77 -10.08 8.06
CA ALA A 28 13.36 -9.89 8.39
C ALA A 28 13.13 -8.59 9.20
N ALA A 29 14.00 -8.30 10.16
CA ALA A 29 13.92 -7.06 10.95
C ALA A 29 14.18 -5.81 10.09
N ALA A 30 15.13 -5.87 9.16
CA ALA A 30 15.42 -4.79 8.22
C ALA A 30 14.25 -4.53 7.25
N TYR A 31 13.64 -5.60 6.72
CA TYR A 31 12.42 -5.52 5.90
C TYR A 31 11.28 -4.84 6.67
N TRP A 32 10.98 -5.32 7.87
CA TRP A 32 9.92 -4.78 8.71
C TRP A 32 10.12 -3.30 9.01
N LYS A 33 11.34 -2.88 9.34
CA LYS A 33 11.68 -1.48 9.59
C LYS A 33 11.41 -0.61 8.37
N LYS A 34 11.71 -1.10 7.17
CA LYS A 34 11.55 -0.35 5.91
C LYS A 34 10.09 -0.21 5.49
N THR A 35 9.33 -1.31 5.53
CA THR A 35 7.88 -1.31 5.29
C THR A 35 7.14 -0.45 6.33
N SER A 36 7.51 -0.55 7.62
CA SER A 36 6.96 0.30 8.67
C SER A 36 7.27 1.78 8.45
N GLY A 37 8.47 2.10 7.98
CA GLY A 37 8.85 3.47 7.60
C GLY A 37 7.99 4.03 6.47
N LEU A 38 7.64 3.19 5.49
CA LEU A 38 6.74 3.57 4.39
C LEU A 38 5.32 3.87 4.89
N MET A 39 4.81 3.07 5.83
CA MET A 39 3.54 3.30 6.50
C MET A 39 3.53 4.62 7.28
N TRP A 40 4.57 4.90 8.08
CA TRP A 40 4.70 6.18 8.78
C TRP A 40 4.73 7.39 7.83
N LEU A 41 5.39 7.24 6.67
CA LEU A 41 5.43 8.28 5.65
C LEU A 41 4.05 8.51 5.01
N MET A 42 3.27 7.45 4.75
CA MET A 42 1.88 7.60 4.31
C MET A 42 1.02 8.34 5.33
N LEU A 43 1.17 8.02 6.63
CA LEU A 43 0.45 8.72 7.70
C LEU A 43 0.87 10.19 7.79
N ALA A 44 2.15 10.49 7.62
CA ALA A 44 2.64 11.86 7.59
C ALA A 44 2.01 12.64 6.42
N ILE A 45 2.06 12.09 5.19
CA ILE A 45 1.46 12.73 4.01
C ILE A 45 -0.04 12.96 4.22
N TRP A 46 -0.76 11.97 4.75
CA TRP A 46 -2.18 12.07 5.04
C TRP A 46 -2.48 13.16 6.09
N PHE A 47 -1.66 13.23 7.14
CA PHE A 47 -1.76 14.26 8.17
C PHE A 47 -1.54 15.67 7.57
N PHE A 48 -0.48 15.83 6.76
CA PHE A 48 -0.21 17.08 6.05
C PHE A 48 -1.36 17.47 5.11
N ALA A 49 -1.88 16.53 4.31
CA ALA A 49 -3.00 16.78 3.42
C ALA A 49 -4.24 17.26 4.20
N SER A 50 -4.52 16.67 5.36
CA SER A 50 -5.63 17.07 6.23
C SER A 50 -5.42 18.45 6.86
N PHE A 51 -4.21 18.72 7.36
CA PHE A 51 -3.91 19.96 8.10
C PHE A 51 -3.74 21.16 7.17
N VAL A 52 -3.12 20.99 6.01
CA VAL A 52 -2.91 22.05 5.00
C VAL A 52 -4.25 22.54 4.46
N VAL A 53 -5.18 21.63 4.15
CA VAL A 53 -6.53 22.02 3.69
C VAL A 53 -7.27 22.81 4.78
N ARG A 54 -7.09 22.46 6.07
CA ARG A 54 -7.74 23.15 7.19
C ARG A 54 -7.15 24.52 7.49
N LEU A 55 -5.82 24.63 7.54
CA LEU A 55 -5.11 25.87 7.88
C LEU A 55 -5.22 26.92 6.77
N PHE A 56 -5.13 26.49 5.51
CA PHE A 56 -5.12 27.42 4.39
C PHE A 56 -6.52 27.68 3.82
N GLY A 57 -7.60 27.22 4.46
CA GLY A 57 -8.98 27.41 3.98
C GLY A 57 -9.31 28.83 3.45
N PRO A 58 -9.00 29.91 4.18
CA PRO A 58 -9.26 31.28 3.71
C PRO A 58 -8.37 31.71 2.53
N SER A 59 -7.13 31.21 2.44
CA SER A 59 -6.19 31.52 1.36
C SER A 59 -6.45 30.68 0.10
N LEU A 60 -6.82 29.41 0.27
CA LEU A 60 -7.16 28.48 -0.81
C LEU A 60 -8.46 28.89 -1.51
N ASN A 61 -9.42 29.46 -0.79
CA ASN A 61 -10.65 29.97 -1.39
C ASN A 61 -10.45 31.19 -2.30
N LYS A 62 -9.28 31.83 -2.30
CA LYS A 62 -8.94 32.88 -3.27
C LYS A 62 -8.50 32.30 -4.62
N ILE A 63 -7.98 31.07 -4.61
CA ILE A 63 -7.57 30.36 -5.81
C ILE A 63 -8.79 29.61 -6.33
N HIS A 64 -9.16 29.86 -7.59
CA HIS A 64 -10.28 29.20 -8.23
C HIS A 64 -9.75 28.15 -9.20
N VAL A 65 -10.19 26.90 -9.05
CA VAL A 65 -9.85 25.79 -9.94
C VAL A 65 -11.13 25.36 -10.64
N PHE A 66 -11.12 25.35 -11.98
CA PHE A 66 -12.30 25.07 -12.80
C PHE A 66 -13.54 25.92 -12.43
N GLY A 67 -13.34 27.14 -11.93
CA GLY A 67 -14.41 28.06 -11.54
C GLY A 67 -14.94 27.88 -10.11
N PHE A 68 -14.44 26.90 -9.34
CA PHE A 68 -14.81 26.68 -7.94
C PHE A 68 -13.67 27.06 -6.99
N PRO A 69 -13.97 27.53 -5.77
CA PRO A 69 -12.95 27.76 -4.75
C PRO A 69 -12.13 26.47 -4.51
N LEU A 70 -10.81 26.57 -4.48
CA LEU A 70 -9.93 25.41 -4.39
C LEU A 70 -10.21 24.59 -3.11
N GLY A 71 -10.56 25.23 -2.00
CA GLY A 71 -10.98 24.53 -0.78
C GLY A 71 -12.19 23.60 -0.98
N PHE A 72 -13.17 24.04 -1.78
CA PHE A 72 -14.34 23.23 -2.15
C PHE A 72 -13.95 22.06 -3.07
N TYR A 73 -13.12 22.31 -4.08
CA TYR A 73 -12.62 21.25 -4.98
C TYR A 73 -11.81 20.18 -4.23
N MET A 74 -10.97 20.59 -3.27
CA MET A 74 -10.20 19.68 -2.44
C MET A 74 -11.08 18.78 -1.56
N ALA A 75 -12.18 19.33 -1.03
CA ALA A 75 -13.15 18.56 -0.27
C ALA A 75 -13.95 17.59 -1.17
N ALA A 76 -14.28 17.99 -2.39
CA ALA A 76 -15.13 17.23 -3.30
C ALA A 76 -14.40 16.11 -4.07
N GLN A 77 -13.21 16.39 -4.61
CA GLN A 77 -12.48 15.44 -5.48
C GLN A 77 -10.98 15.40 -5.19
N GLY A 78 -10.39 16.50 -4.71
CA GLY A 78 -8.95 16.56 -4.47
C GLY A 78 -8.45 15.53 -3.46
N SER A 79 -9.22 15.26 -2.39
CA SER A 79 -8.88 14.21 -1.41
C SER A 79 -8.81 12.82 -2.02
N LEU A 80 -9.74 12.49 -2.93
CA LEU A 80 -9.78 11.21 -3.61
C LEU A 80 -8.60 11.04 -4.59
N ILE A 81 -8.25 12.09 -5.33
CA ILE A 81 -7.08 12.08 -6.22
C ILE A 81 -5.79 11.87 -5.41
N ILE A 82 -5.63 12.58 -4.28
CA ILE A 82 -4.48 12.40 -3.38
C ILE A 82 -4.43 10.96 -2.89
N PHE A 83 -5.57 10.41 -2.47
CA PHE A 83 -5.64 9.04 -1.94
C PHE A 83 -5.20 8.00 -2.98
N VAL A 84 -5.72 8.08 -4.21
CA VAL A 84 -5.33 7.16 -5.30
C VAL A 84 -3.84 7.30 -5.64
N ALA A 85 -3.33 8.54 -5.73
CA ALA A 85 -1.91 8.77 -5.96
C ALA A 85 -1.04 8.16 -4.85
N GLN A 86 -1.48 8.25 -3.58
CA GLN A 86 -0.80 7.65 -2.44
C GLN A 86 -0.75 6.13 -2.53
N LEU A 87 -1.84 5.48 -2.99
CA LEU A 87 -1.89 4.04 -3.18
C LEU A 87 -0.94 3.57 -4.29
N PHE A 88 -0.95 4.21 -5.46
CA PHE A 88 -0.04 3.86 -6.55
C PHE A 88 1.42 4.02 -6.14
N TRP A 89 1.73 5.11 -5.44
CA TRP A 89 3.08 5.36 -4.96
C TRP A 89 3.50 4.35 -3.88
N PHE A 90 2.61 4.02 -2.95
CA PHE A 90 2.83 2.97 -1.95
C PHE A 90 3.09 1.62 -2.62
N ALA A 91 2.24 1.19 -3.55
CA ALA A 91 2.39 -0.08 -4.25
C ALA A 91 3.72 -0.17 -4.99
N ARG A 92 4.11 0.89 -5.72
CA ARG A 92 5.41 0.95 -6.41
C ARG A 92 6.58 0.87 -5.43
N ARG A 93 6.47 1.53 -4.28
CA ARG A 93 7.55 1.56 -3.29
C ARG A 93 7.65 0.26 -2.49
N GLN A 94 6.51 -0.36 -2.19
CA GLN A 94 6.45 -1.68 -1.57
C GLN A 94 7.06 -2.73 -2.49
N ASN A 95 6.69 -2.74 -3.78
CA ASN A 95 7.30 -3.64 -4.76
C ASN A 95 8.84 -3.51 -4.83
N GLN A 96 9.36 -2.28 -4.79
CA GLN A 96 10.82 -2.06 -4.73
C GLN A 96 11.46 -2.59 -3.43
N ILE A 97 10.73 -2.54 -2.31
CA ILE A 97 11.21 -3.12 -1.04
C ILE A 97 11.18 -4.64 -1.16
N ASP A 98 10.11 -5.21 -1.71
CA ASP A 98 9.96 -6.67 -1.86
C ASP A 98 11.05 -7.24 -2.79
N GLU A 99 11.36 -6.56 -3.90
CA GLU A 99 12.50 -6.88 -4.79
C GLU A 99 13.85 -6.82 -4.07
N GLU A 100 14.12 -5.77 -3.29
CA GLU A 100 15.39 -5.58 -2.59
C GLU A 100 15.64 -6.64 -1.50
N PHE A 101 14.57 -7.16 -0.91
CA PHE A 101 14.64 -8.20 0.13
C PHE A 101 14.41 -9.62 -0.41
N GLY A 102 14.24 -9.78 -1.73
CA GLY A 102 14.03 -11.10 -2.37
C GLY A 102 12.70 -11.77 -1.97
N VAL A 103 11.71 -10.97 -1.59
CA VAL A 103 10.36 -11.40 -1.20
C VAL A 103 9.33 -11.09 -2.30
N ALA A 104 9.79 -10.57 -3.46
CA ALA A 104 8.94 -10.39 -4.62
C ALA A 104 8.38 -11.75 -5.07
N GLU A 105 7.05 -11.85 -5.13
CA GLU A 105 6.37 -12.99 -5.74
C GLU A 105 6.50 -12.91 -7.28
N ASP A 106 6.70 -14.05 -7.95
CA ASP A 106 6.83 -14.17 -9.41
C ASP A 106 5.57 -13.71 -10.18
#